data_AF-A0A3N5S429-F1
#
_entry.id   AF-A0A3N5S429-F1
#
_cell.length_a   1.000
_cell.length_b   1.000
_cell.length_c   1.000
_cell.angle_alpha   90.00
_cell.angle_beta   90.00
_cell.angle_gamma   90.00
#
_symmetry.space_group_name_H-M   'P 1'
#
loop_
_entity.id
_entity.type
_entity.pdbx_description
1 polymer ?
#
loop_
_entity_poly.entity_id
_entity_poly.type
_entity_poly.pdbx_seq_one_letter_code
_entity_poly.pdbx_strand_id
1 'polypeptide(L)'
;MAQAEIGRKTADANQRKRVQEQEADAVQGENTANANIARYNAELQIQRAKANADSEKGKKSAEADQRVFIQAQEAEAVKGENTAKANIADYNAGLEVKRATALKQAEVARYEAQVAIQQALYKAEQERLRAEEVVRQEIEKNKVEIAAEAQAERTRREAKGEADGILAKYQAEAEGMRKLLEAKADGYRRLVESVGGNAQAASTFLMIEKLEELVSRQVEAISNLKIDKITVWDSGGNGNGSSTSNFIANLFKSLPPLQDLSEMAGFELPEYLGKVKGQNINGSADAATADSGTPTVLPPQGKKAGPQSH
;
A
#
# COMPACT_ATOMS: atom_id res chain seq x y z
N MET A 1 114.49 -152.58 10.35
CA MET A 1 114.17 -151.46 9.43
C MET A 1 112.86 -150.72 9.76
N ALA A 2 112.03 -151.14 10.73
CA ALA A 2 110.72 -150.52 11.01
C ALA A 2 110.74 -149.22 11.86
N GLN A 3 111.76 -148.98 12.70
CA GLN A 3 111.82 -147.79 13.58
C GLN A 3 112.19 -146.48 12.85
N ALA A 4 112.92 -146.56 11.73
CA ALA A 4 113.30 -145.38 10.94
C ALA A 4 112.14 -144.83 10.09
N GLU A 5 111.18 -145.69 9.73
CA GLU A 5 110.02 -145.32 8.92
C GLU A 5 108.92 -144.63 9.77
N ILE A 6 108.79 -145.03 11.04
CA ILE A 6 107.86 -144.43 12.01
C ILE A 6 108.33 -143.01 12.38
N GLY A 7 109.63 -142.81 12.62
CA GLY A 7 110.22 -141.49 12.93
C GLY A 7 110.06 -140.47 11.81
N ARG A 8 110.23 -140.89 10.55
CA ARG A 8 109.96 -140.04 9.37
C ARG A 8 108.48 -139.69 9.24
N LYS A 9 107.57 -140.65 9.43
CA LYS A 9 106.11 -140.38 9.41
C LYS A 9 105.65 -139.45 10.53
N THR A 10 106.24 -139.54 11.73
CA THR A 10 105.94 -138.61 12.83
C THR A 10 106.52 -137.21 12.60
N ALA A 11 107.69 -137.10 11.97
CA ALA A 11 108.27 -135.81 11.59
C ALA A 11 107.43 -135.13 10.49
N ASP A 12 107.02 -135.89 9.47
CA ASP A 12 106.12 -135.40 8.41
C ASP A 12 104.76 -134.98 8.98
N ALA A 13 104.20 -135.73 9.93
CA ALA A 13 102.94 -135.38 10.58
C ALA A 13 103.04 -134.09 11.41
N ASN A 14 104.13 -133.91 12.16
CA ASN A 14 104.38 -132.70 12.94
C ASN A 14 104.68 -131.48 12.04
N GLN A 15 105.37 -131.69 10.92
CA GLN A 15 105.59 -130.63 9.93
C GLN A 15 104.29 -130.21 9.26
N ARG A 16 103.41 -131.17 8.89
CA ARG A 16 102.07 -130.87 8.37
C ARG A 16 101.20 -130.13 9.38
N LYS A 17 101.22 -130.52 10.67
CA LYS A 17 100.50 -129.79 11.72
C LYS A 17 100.99 -128.36 11.89
N ARG A 18 102.31 -128.14 11.93
CA ARG A 18 102.88 -126.78 12.01
C ARG A 18 102.52 -125.93 10.79
N VAL A 19 102.52 -126.51 9.60
CA VAL A 19 102.09 -125.80 8.37
C VAL A 19 100.61 -125.45 8.45
N GLN A 20 99.74 -126.39 8.87
CA GLN A 20 98.31 -126.14 9.05
C GLN A 20 98.02 -125.09 10.15
N GLU A 21 98.75 -125.10 11.26
CA GLU A 21 98.64 -124.09 12.32
C GLU A 21 99.06 -122.71 11.82
N GLN A 22 100.19 -122.62 11.10
CA GLN A 22 100.63 -121.36 10.49
C GLN A 22 99.67 -120.85 9.41
N GLU A 23 99.08 -121.74 8.61
CA GLU A 23 98.03 -121.40 7.65
C GLU A 23 96.74 -120.94 8.34
N ALA A 24 96.32 -121.60 9.43
CA ALA A 24 95.15 -121.20 10.20
C ALA A 24 95.35 -119.83 10.88
N ASP A 25 96.52 -119.58 11.46
CA ASP A 25 96.89 -118.30 12.05
C ASP A 25 96.98 -117.19 11.00
N ALA A 26 97.52 -117.49 9.80
CA ALA A 26 97.54 -116.56 8.67
C ALA A 26 96.12 -116.21 8.20
N VAL A 27 95.25 -117.20 8.04
CA VAL A 27 93.84 -117.00 7.67
C VAL A 27 93.07 -116.24 8.75
N GLN A 28 93.34 -116.48 10.04
CA GLN A 28 92.74 -115.73 11.14
C GLN A 28 93.26 -114.27 11.17
N GLY A 29 94.54 -114.06 10.89
CA GLY A 29 95.13 -112.73 10.71
C GLY A 29 94.50 -111.96 9.55
N GLU A 30 94.30 -112.62 8.41
CA GLU A 30 93.61 -112.03 7.25
C GLU A 30 92.13 -111.73 7.56
N ASN A 31 91.41 -112.64 8.22
CA ASN A 31 90.00 -112.43 8.59
C ASN A 31 89.82 -111.29 9.59
N THR A 32 90.72 -111.16 10.57
CA THR A 32 90.68 -110.06 11.54
C THR A 32 91.06 -108.72 10.90
N ALA A 33 92.06 -108.70 10.00
CA ALA A 33 92.40 -107.53 9.20
C ALA A 33 91.22 -107.10 8.30
N ASN A 34 90.58 -108.04 7.60
CA ASN A 34 89.41 -107.79 6.76
C ASN A 34 88.21 -107.29 7.59
N ALA A 35 87.97 -107.85 8.78
CA ALA A 35 86.92 -107.39 9.68
C ALA A 35 87.17 -105.96 10.19
N ASN A 36 88.43 -105.62 10.49
CA ASN A 36 88.81 -104.27 10.92
C ASN A 36 88.68 -103.26 9.78
N ILE A 37 89.10 -103.62 8.56
CA ILE A 37 88.90 -102.80 7.35
C ILE A 37 87.40 -102.56 7.09
N ALA A 38 86.57 -103.60 7.23
CA ALA A 38 85.12 -103.49 7.06
C ALA A 38 84.48 -102.57 8.12
N ARG A 39 84.88 -102.68 9.39
CA ARG A 39 84.42 -101.79 10.47
C ARG A 39 84.83 -100.34 10.24
N TYR A 40 86.09 -100.11 9.88
CA TYR A 40 86.60 -98.77 9.56
C TYR A 40 85.84 -98.14 8.38
N ASN A 41 85.62 -98.91 7.32
CA ASN A 41 84.84 -98.45 6.17
C ASN A 41 83.39 -98.15 6.55
N ALA A 42 82.74 -98.97 7.38
CA ALA A 42 81.39 -98.71 7.87
C ALA A 42 81.32 -97.45 8.75
N GLU A 43 82.27 -97.25 9.66
CA GLU A 43 82.36 -96.05 10.48
C GLU A 43 82.60 -94.80 9.64
N LEU A 44 83.48 -94.87 8.63
CA LEU A 44 83.72 -93.77 7.69
C LEU A 44 82.45 -93.43 6.90
N GLN A 45 81.69 -94.43 6.44
CA GLN A 45 80.41 -94.21 5.75
C GLN A 45 79.38 -93.57 6.68
N ILE A 46 79.28 -94.01 7.93
CA ILE A 46 78.39 -93.40 8.94
C ILE A 46 78.79 -91.94 9.19
N GLN A 47 80.09 -91.65 9.32
CA GLN A 47 80.55 -90.28 9.53
C GLN A 47 80.29 -89.39 8.31
N ARG A 48 80.51 -89.89 7.09
CA ARG A 48 80.16 -89.17 5.86
C ARG A 48 78.67 -88.90 5.76
N ALA A 49 77.83 -89.89 6.07
CA ALA A 49 76.38 -89.74 6.09
C ALA A 49 75.93 -88.70 7.14
N LYS A 50 76.51 -88.72 8.34
CA LYS A 50 76.25 -87.71 9.39
C LYS A 50 76.67 -86.32 8.95
N ALA A 51 77.88 -86.15 8.43
CA ALA A 51 78.37 -84.85 7.96
C ALA A 51 77.53 -84.30 6.79
N ASN A 52 77.07 -85.18 5.88
CA ASN A 52 76.16 -84.80 4.81
C ASN A 52 74.79 -84.38 5.37
N ALA A 53 74.21 -85.14 6.30
CA ALA A 53 72.92 -84.81 6.92
C ALA A 53 72.99 -83.49 7.70
N ASP A 54 74.08 -83.25 8.43
CA ASP A 54 74.27 -82.00 9.18
C ASP A 54 74.48 -80.82 8.23
N SER A 55 75.18 -81.02 7.11
CA SER A 55 75.31 -80.01 6.05
C SER A 55 73.97 -79.68 5.40
N GLU A 56 73.14 -80.67 5.10
CA GLU A 56 71.80 -80.45 4.54
C GLU A 56 70.87 -79.75 5.54
N LYS A 57 70.90 -80.13 6.81
CA LYS A 57 70.16 -79.44 7.88
C LYS A 57 70.60 -77.98 8.01
N GLY A 58 71.91 -77.72 7.99
CA GLY A 58 72.46 -76.37 8.04
C GLY A 58 72.01 -75.53 6.84
N LYS A 59 72.07 -76.09 5.63
CA LYS A 59 71.56 -75.45 4.41
C LYS A 59 70.06 -75.14 4.51
N LYS A 60 69.25 -76.11 4.96
CA LYS A 60 67.80 -75.94 5.09
C LYS A 60 67.42 -74.93 6.18
N SER A 61 68.16 -74.90 7.29
CA SER A 61 67.97 -73.88 8.33
C SER A 61 68.27 -72.49 7.78
N ALA A 62 69.41 -72.32 7.11
CA ALA A 62 69.78 -71.03 6.52
C ALA A 62 68.77 -70.57 5.44
N GLU A 63 68.28 -71.49 4.59
CA GLU A 63 67.22 -71.21 3.63
C GLU A 63 65.90 -70.79 4.33
N ALA A 64 65.54 -71.46 5.43
CA ALA A 64 64.35 -71.13 6.20
C ALA A 64 64.49 -69.77 6.88
N ASP A 65 65.61 -69.51 7.54
CA ASP A 65 65.92 -68.23 8.19
C ASP A 65 65.91 -67.09 7.18
N GLN A 66 66.51 -67.29 6.01
CA GLN A 66 66.47 -66.32 4.91
C GLN A 66 65.04 -66.05 4.46
N ARG A 67 64.21 -67.07 4.26
CA ARG A 67 62.80 -66.90 3.87
C ARG A 67 62.01 -66.17 4.93
N VAL A 68 62.16 -66.54 6.20
CA VAL A 68 61.47 -65.88 7.32
C VAL A 68 61.89 -64.42 7.40
N PHE A 69 63.19 -64.12 7.27
CA PHE A 69 63.69 -62.75 7.28
C PHE A 69 63.12 -61.93 6.13
N ILE A 70 63.17 -62.45 4.90
CA ILE A 70 62.62 -61.75 3.72
C ILE A 70 61.12 -61.50 3.90
N GLN A 71 60.35 -62.52 4.29
CA GLN A 71 58.92 -62.40 4.49
C GLN A 71 58.55 -61.44 5.64
N ALA A 72 59.35 -61.40 6.70
CA ALA A 72 59.15 -60.44 7.79
C ALA A 72 59.41 -59.00 7.33
N GLN A 73 60.46 -58.76 6.55
CA GLN A 73 60.74 -57.44 5.98
C GLN A 73 59.67 -57.02 4.97
N GLU A 74 59.22 -57.95 4.14
CA GLU A 74 58.14 -57.71 3.16
C GLU A 74 56.82 -57.41 3.87
N ALA A 75 56.48 -58.12 4.94
CA ALA A 75 55.30 -57.85 5.75
C ALA A 75 55.35 -56.45 6.40
N GLU A 76 56.50 -56.03 6.95
CA GLU A 76 56.64 -54.69 7.52
C GLU A 76 56.59 -53.60 6.44
N ALA A 77 57.19 -53.84 5.27
CA ALA A 77 57.08 -52.94 4.12
C ALA A 77 55.62 -52.78 3.66
N VAL A 78 54.89 -53.89 3.50
CA VAL A 78 53.46 -53.88 3.13
C VAL A 78 52.61 -53.16 4.19
N LYS A 79 52.91 -53.37 5.48
CA LYS A 79 52.23 -52.65 6.57
C LYS A 79 52.50 -51.14 6.51
N GLY A 80 53.74 -50.74 6.25
CA GLY A 80 54.13 -49.34 6.05
C GLY A 80 53.40 -48.72 4.85
N GLU A 81 53.35 -49.42 3.72
CA GLU A 81 52.60 -49.00 2.53
C GLU A 81 51.11 -48.85 2.80
N ASN A 82 50.49 -49.81 3.49
CA ASN A 82 49.07 -49.76 3.81
C ASN A 82 48.75 -48.61 4.77
N THR A 83 49.63 -48.35 5.74
CA THR A 83 49.52 -47.20 6.64
C THR A 83 49.63 -45.89 5.87
N ALA A 84 50.58 -45.79 4.94
CA ALA A 84 50.71 -44.62 4.08
C ALA A 84 49.48 -44.43 3.17
N LYS A 85 48.97 -45.51 2.57
CA LYS A 85 47.74 -45.49 1.74
C LYS A 85 46.52 -45.06 2.56
N ALA A 86 46.38 -45.55 3.79
CA ALA A 86 45.31 -45.12 4.70
C ALA A 86 45.40 -43.62 5.01
N ASN A 87 46.59 -43.14 5.38
CA ASN A 87 46.81 -41.70 5.64
C ASN A 87 46.52 -40.84 4.40
N ILE A 88 46.94 -41.28 3.21
CA ILE A 88 46.63 -40.57 1.96
C ILE A 88 45.11 -40.51 1.73
N ALA A 89 44.39 -41.62 1.95
CA ALA A 89 42.94 -41.64 1.84
C ALA A 89 42.27 -40.68 2.84
N ASP A 90 42.74 -40.66 4.08
CA ASP A 90 42.23 -39.74 5.12
C ASP A 90 42.50 -38.27 4.78
N TYR A 91 43.71 -37.94 4.30
CA TYR A 91 44.03 -36.59 3.87
C TYR A 91 43.22 -36.14 2.67
N ASN A 92 43.00 -37.04 1.70
CA ASN A 92 42.15 -36.77 0.55
C ASN A 92 40.70 -36.55 0.98
N ALA A 93 40.15 -37.40 1.86
CA ALA A 93 38.81 -37.22 2.40
C ALA A 93 38.68 -35.88 3.15
N GLY A 94 39.66 -35.54 3.99
CA GLY A 94 39.69 -34.25 4.69
C GLY A 94 39.79 -33.06 3.74
N LEU A 95 40.55 -33.17 2.64
CA LEU A 95 40.64 -32.15 1.60
C LEU A 95 39.30 -31.96 0.89
N GLU A 96 38.61 -33.05 0.53
CA GLU A 96 37.31 -33.00 -0.13
C GLU A 96 36.23 -32.39 0.78
N VAL A 97 36.22 -32.72 2.07
CA VAL A 97 35.32 -32.08 3.04
C VAL A 97 35.60 -30.57 3.11
N LYS A 98 36.88 -30.16 3.21
CA LYS A 98 37.23 -28.73 3.23
C LYS A 98 36.80 -28.03 1.94
N ARG A 99 37.04 -28.63 0.77
CA ARG A 99 36.59 -28.11 -0.52
C ARG A 99 35.07 -27.96 -0.58
N ALA A 100 34.32 -28.99 -0.19
CA ALA A 100 32.86 -28.95 -0.17
C ALA A 100 32.32 -27.87 0.78
N THR A 101 32.92 -27.72 1.97
CA THR A 101 32.52 -26.65 2.90
C THR A 101 32.82 -25.25 2.36
N ALA A 102 33.98 -25.05 1.72
CA ALA A 102 34.33 -23.79 1.11
C ALA A 102 33.41 -23.44 -0.07
N LEU A 103 33.08 -24.42 -0.92
CA LEU A 103 32.11 -24.26 -2.00
C LEU A 103 30.73 -23.91 -1.47
N LYS A 104 30.25 -24.64 -0.45
CA LYS A 104 28.96 -24.34 0.21
C LYS A 104 28.94 -22.90 0.75
N GLN A 105 29.99 -22.47 1.45
CA GLN A 105 30.08 -21.10 1.97
C GLN A 105 30.10 -20.06 0.84
N ALA A 106 30.87 -20.30 -0.22
CA ALA A 106 30.93 -19.42 -1.38
C ALA A 106 29.57 -19.32 -2.09
N GLU A 107 28.86 -20.43 -2.27
CA GLU A 107 27.53 -20.44 -2.88
C GLU A 107 26.50 -19.73 -2.01
N VAL A 108 26.48 -19.99 -0.69
CA VAL A 108 25.59 -19.29 0.25
C VAL A 108 25.83 -17.78 0.18
N ALA A 109 27.09 -17.34 0.27
CA ALA A 109 27.42 -15.92 0.15
C ALA A 109 27.00 -15.33 -1.20
N ARG A 110 27.14 -16.08 -2.30
CA ARG A 110 26.68 -15.65 -3.63
C ARG A 110 25.16 -15.47 -3.68
N TYR A 111 24.39 -16.42 -3.13
CA TYR A 111 22.94 -16.34 -3.10
C TYR A 111 22.45 -15.22 -2.16
N GLU A 112 23.06 -15.06 -1.00
CA GLU A 112 22.75 -13.95 -0.07
C GLU A 112 23.02 -12.59 -0.73
N ALA A 113 24.16 -12.43 -1.41
CA ALA A 113 24.45 -11.23 -2.18
C ALA A 113 23.41 -11.00 -3.30
N GLN A 114 23.01 -12.05 -4.01
CA GLN A 114 21.99 -11.96 -5.06
C GLN A 114 20.61 -11.57 -4.50
N VAL A 115 20.22 -12.13 -3.37
CA VAL A 115 18.97 -11.75 -2.66
C VAL A 115 19.04 -10.29 -2.21
N ALA A 116 20.17 -9.84 -1.66
CA ALA A 116 20.35 -8.45 -1.24
C ALA A 116 20.27 -7.48 -2.44
N ILE A 117 20.90 -7.82 -3.56
CA ILE A 117 20.79 -7.06 -4.82
C ILE A 117 19.33 -7.02 -5.29
N GLN A 118 18.64 -8.16 -5.30
CA GLN A 118 17.25 -8.22 -5.74
C GLN A 118 16.31 -7.42 -4.84
N GLN A 119 16.54 -7.44 -3.52
CA GLN A 119 15.80 -6.63 -2.56
C GLN A 119 16.06 -5.14 -2.77
N ALA A 120 17.32 -4.75 -3.03
CA ALA A 120 17.66 -3.36 -3.33
C ALA A 120 16.99 -2.87 -4.63
N LEU A 121 17.03 -3.68 -5.69
CA LEU A 121 16.34 -3.39 -6.95
C LEU A 121 14.82 -3.30 -6.77
N TYR A 122 14.24 -4.24 -6.01
CA TYR A 122 12.81 -4.22 -5.71
C TYR A 122 12.40 -2.96 -4.95
N LYS A 123 13.18 -2.55 -3.94
CA LYS A 123 12.93 -1.30 -3.20
C LYS A 123 13.04 -0.08 -4.10
N ALA A 124 14.08 -0.01 -4.92
CA ALA A 124 14.26 1.09 -5.87
C ALA A 124 13.10 1.17 -6.88
N GLU A 125 12.65 0.02 -7.40
CA GLU A 125 11.50 -0.03 -8.31
C GLU A 125 10.19 0.33 -7.60
N GLN A 126 10.00 -0.12 -6.37
CA GLN A 126 8.83 0.24 -5.56
C GLN A 126 8.79 1.76 -5.28
N GLU A 127 9.92 2.37 -4.96
CA GLU A 127 10.03 3.82 -4.77
C GLU A 127 9.77 4.57 -6.08
N ARG A 128 10.28 4.07 -7.21
CA ARG A 128 10.01 4.64 -8.54
C ARG A 128 8.53 4.61 -8.89
N LEU A 129 7.88 3.46 -8.73
CA LEU A 129 6.45 3.28 -8.99
C LEU A 129 5.59 4.14 -8.05
N ARG A 130 5.96 4.22 -6.77
CA ARG A 130 5.29 5.11 -5.81
C ARG A 130 5.44 6.58 -6.20
N ALA A 131 6.65 7.00 -6.60
CA ALA A 131 6.88 8.36 -7.06
C ALA A 131 6.05 8.67 -8.32
N GLU A 132 5.97 7.73 -9.26
CA GLU A 132 5.14 7.87 -10.46
C GLU A 132 3.65 7.98 -10.13
N GLU A 133 3.15 7.14 -9.21
CA GLU A 133 1.76 7.21 -8.75
C GLU A 133 1.46 8.53 -8.03
N VAL A 134 2.37 9.00 -7.17
CA VAL A 134 2.23 10.31 -6.49
C VAL A 134 2.21 11.44 -7.50
N VAL A 135 3.12 11.45 -8.48
CA VAL A 135 3.14 12.47 -9.55
C VAL A 135 1.83 12.45 -10.34
N ARG A 136 1.31 11.26 -10.68
CA ARG A 136 0.02 11.15 -11.36
C ARG A 136 -1.12 11.70 -10.51
N GLN A 137 -1.17 11.36 -9.23
CA GLN A 137 -2.19 11.88 -8.30
C GLN A 137 -2.08 13.40 -8.12
N GLU A 138 -0.87 13.95 -8.07
CA GLU A 138 -0.63 15.41 -8.02
C GLU A 138 -1.11 16.10 -9.29
N ILE A 139 -0.82 15.53 -10.48
CA ILE A 139 -1.33 16.05 -11.76
C ILE A 139 -2.86 16.01 -11.79
N GLU A 140 -3.48 14.91 -11.35
CA GLU A 140 -4.93 14.78 -11.28
C GLU A 140 -5.55 15.79 -10.31
N LYS A 141 -4.95 15.97 -9.12
CA LYS A 141 -5.36 17.00 -8.15
C LYS A 141 -5.27 18.40 -8.76
N ASN A 142 -4.12 18.76 -9.34
CA ASN A 142 -3.91 20.07 -9.96
C ASN A 142 -4.89 20.30 -11.12
N LYS A 143 -5.19 19.26 -11.91
CA LYS A 143 -6.18 19.34 -12.98
C LYS A 143 -7.59 19.62 -12.45
N VAL A 144 -7.99 18.96 -11.36
CA VAL A 144 -9.29 19.21 -10.71
C VAL A 144 -9.35 20.60 -10.10
N GLU A 145 -8.27 21.06 -9.45
CA GLU A 145 -8.18 22.39 -8.86
C GLU A 145 -8.28 23.49 -9.94
N ILE A 146 -7.50 23.38 -11.02
CA ILE A 146 -7.57 24.29 -12.16
C ILE A 146 -8.95 24.26 -12.82
N ALA A 147 -9.56 23.08 -12.98
CA ALA A 147 -10.90 22.97 -13.56
C ALA A 147 -11.97 23.61 -12.66
N ALA A 148 -11.87 23.42 -11.34
CA ALA A 148 -12.77 24.05 -10.38
C ALA A 148 -12.59 25.57 -10.34
N GLU A 149 -11.35 26.06 -10.38
CA GLU A 149 -11.05 27.50 -10.45
C GLU A 149 -11.54 28.12 -11.75
N ALA A 150 -11.31 27.45 -12.89
CA ALA A 150 -11.82 27.89 -14.20
C ALA A 150 -13.35 27.95 -14.22
N GLN A 151 -14.03 26.97 -13.62
CA GLN A 151 -15.49 26.96 -13.52
C GLN A 151 -16.01 28.07 -12.57
N ALA A 152 -15.32 28.32 -11.46
CA ALA A 152 -15.65 29.40 -10.55
C ALA A 152 -15.48 30.77 -11.22
N GLU A 153 -14.37 31.00 -11.93
CA GLU A 153 -14.10 32.24 -12.65
C GLU A 153 -15.08 32.44 -13.81
N ARG A 154 -15.42 31.38 -14.54
CA ARG A 154 -16.46 31.41 -15.57
C ARG A 154 -17.80 31.87 -14.97
N THR A 155 -18.23 31.26 -13.87
CA THR A 155 -19.48 31.60 -13.19
C THR A 155 -19.48 33.04 -12.70
N ARG A 156 -18.34 33.54 -12.17
CA ARG A 156 -18.19 34.94 -11.75
C ARG A 156 -18.32 35.91 -12.93
N ARG A 157 -17.69 35.60 -14.07
CA ARG A 157 -17.76 36.45 -15.26
C ARG A 157 -19.16 36.44 -15.89
N GLU A 158 -19.80 35.29 -15.95
CA GLU A 158 -21.18 35.15 -16.42
C GLU A 158 -22.12 35.98 -15.54
N ALA A 159 -22.07 35.80 -14.20
CA ALA A 159 -22.89 36.57 -13.27
C ALA A 159 -22.63 38.08 -13.35
N LYS A 160 -21.36 38.50 -13.54
CA LYS A 160 -21.03 39.92 -13.73
C LYS A 160 -21.59 40.45 -15.06
N GLY A 161 -21.45 39.70 -16.14
CA GLY A 161 -21.99 40.07 -17.46
C GLY A 161 -23.52 40.18 -17.43
N GLU A 162 -24.20 39.27 -16.74
CA GLU A 162 -25.65 39.33 -16.51
C GLU A 162 -26.05 40.55 -15.68
N ALA A 163 -25.34 40.82 -14.59
CA ALA A 163 -25.59 41.99 -13.75
C ALA A 163 -25.40 43.31 -14.52
N ASP A 164 -24.32 43.42 -15.29
CA ASP A 164 -24.02 44.59 -16.13
C ASP A 164 -25.09 44.77 -17.22
N GLY A 165 -25.55 43.68 -17.84
CA GLY A 165 -26.63 43.70 -18.83
C GLY A 165 -27.98 44.15 -18.25
N ILE A 166 -28.34 43.65 -17.07
CA ILE A 166 -29.56 44.04 -16.34
C ILE A 166 -29.48 45.52 -15.94
N LEU A 167 -28.34 45.96 -15.41
CA LEU A 167 -28.12 47.35 -15.02
C LEU A 167 -28.22 48.29 -16.23
N ALA A 168 -27.59 47.95 -17.35
CA ALA A 168 -27.67 48.73 -18.58
C ALA A 168 -29.12 48.82 -19.10
N LYS A 169 -29.88 47.73 -19.04
CA LYS A 169 -31.31 47.72 -19.40
C LYS A 169 -32.12 48.66 -18.51
N TYR A 170 -31.97 48.58 -17.19
CA TYR A 170 -32.69 49.46 -16.27
C TYR A 170 -32.27 50.93 -16.40
N GLN A 171 -30.99 51.20 -16.65
CA GLN A 171 -30.53 52.56 -16.92
C GLN A 171 -31.15 53.11 -18.21
N ALA A 172 -31.17 52.33 -19.29
CA ALA A 172 -31.79 52.73 -20.55
C ALA A 172 -33.31 52.97 -20.39
N GLU A 173 -34.00 52.10 -19.64
CA GLU A 173 -35.43 52.27 -19.32
C GLU A 173 -35.66 53.53 -18.46
N ALA A 174 -34.85 53.74 -17.42
CA ALA A 174 -34.94 54.90 -16.55
C ALA A 174 -34.66 56.21 -17.31
N GLU A 175 -33.65 56.24 -18.17
CA GLU A 175 -33.35 57.40 -19.03
C GLU A 175 -34.47 57.65 -20.05
N GLY A 176 -35.01 56.60 -20.66
CA GLY A 176 -36.15 56.68 -21.58
C GLY A 176 -37.38 57.26 -20.89
N MET A 177 -37.73 56.74 -19.70
CA MET A 177 -38.82 57.25 -18.88
C MET A 177 -38.57 58.70 -18.43
N ARG A 178 -37.35 59.04 -18.02
CA ARG A 178 -36.99 60.41 -17.63
C ARG A 178 -37.20 61.38 -18.78
N LYS A 179 -36.70 61.07 -19.98
CA LYS A 179 -36.88 61.89 -21.18
C LYS A 179 -38.36 62.04 -21.55
N LEU A 180 -39.15 60.96 -21.42
CA LEU A 180 -40.59 61.00 -21.68
C LEU A 180 -41.33 61.89 -20.67
N LEU A 181 -41.02 61.78 -19.38
CA LEU A 181 -41.62 62.59 -18.33
C LEU A 181 -41.20 64.05 -18.42
N GLU A 182 -39.94 64.33 -18.76
CA GLU A 182 -39.43 65.68 -18.99
C GLU A 182 -40.13 66.34 -20.19
N ALA A 183 -40.27 65.62 -21.31
CA ALA A 183 -41.03 66.09 -22.47
C ALA A 183 -42.52 66.34 -22.14
N LYS A 184 -43.15 65.49 -21.31
CA LYS A 184 -44.52 65.71 -20.81
C LYS A 184 -44.59 66.95 -19.93
N ALA A 185 -43.66 67.13 -19.00
CA ALA A 185 -43.61 68.28 -18.10
C ALA A 185 -43.41 69.59 -18.88
N ASP A 186 -42.54 69.60 -19.89
CA ASP A 186 -42.35 70.75 -20.78
C ASP A 186 -43.60 71.01 -21.64
N GLY A 187 -44.27 69.97 -22.12
CA GLY A 187 -45.56 70.09 -22.80
C GLY A 187 -46.62 70.74 -21.90
N TYR A 188 -46.73 70.30 -20.65
CA TYR A 188 -47.63 70.91 -19.66
C TYR A 188 -47.25 72.35 -19.35
N ARG A 189 -45.95 72.68 -19.23
CA ARG A 189 -45.50 74.07 -19.02
C ARG A 189 -45.97 74.97 -20.17
N ARG A 190 -45.78 74.55 -21.42
CA ARG A 190 -46.23 75.30 -22.61
C ARG A 190 -47.75 75.47 -22.66
N LEU A 191 -48.50 74.45 -22.24
CA LEU A 191 -49.96 74.51 -22.16
C LEU A 191 -50.43 75.51 -21.08
N VAL A 192 -49.76 75.56 -19.93
CA VAL A 192 -50.06 76.54 -18.86
C VAL A 192 -49.71 77.97 -19.32
N GLU A 193 -48.59 78.14 -20.02
CA GLU A 193 -48.16 79.42 -20.59
C GLU A 193 -49.14 79.93 -21.67
N SER A 194 -49.66 79.06 -22.54
CA SER A 194 -50.57 79.44 -23.62
C SER A 194 -51.94 79.92 -23.12
N VAL A 195 -52.35 79.51 -21.92
CA VAL A 195 -53.58 79.95 -21.24
C VAL A 195 -53.35 81.23 -20.41
N GLY A 196 -52.19 81.89 -20.59
CA GLY A 196 -51.87 83.17 -19.94
C GLY A 196 -51.57 83.04 -18.45
N GLY A 197 -51.13 81.87 -17.99
CA GLY A 197 -50.75 81.63 -16.60
C GLY A 197 -51.91 81.40 -15.63
N ASN A 198 -53.16 81.24 -16.12
CA ASN A 198 -54.29 80.88 -15.26
C ASN A 198 -54.27 79.38 -14.94
N ALA A 199 -53.72 79.02 -13.78
CA ALA A 199 -53.59 77.64 -13.32
C ALA A 199 -54.93 76.88 -13.22
N GLN A 200 -56.06 77.57 -12.97
CA GLN A 200 -57.40 76.94 -12.94
C GLN A 200 -57.87 76.44 -14.31
N ALA A 201 -57.57 77.19 -15.39
CA ALA A 201 -58.00 76.80 -16.73
C ALA A 201 -57.10 75.68 -17.30
N ALA A 202 -55.80 75.73 -17.03
CA ALA A 202 -54.87 74.67 -17.41
C ALA A 202 -55.13 73.34 -16.67
N SER A 203 -55.48 73.40 -15.38
CA SER A 203 -55.90 72.21 -14.62
C SER A 203 -57.24 71.64 -15.09
N THR A 204 -58.19 72.48 -15.51
CA THR A 204 -59.46 72.02 -16.11
C THR A 204 -59.22 71.31 -17.45
N PHE A 205 -58.36 71.85 -18.32
CA PHE A 205 -58.01 71.21 -19.59
C PHE A 205 -57.27 69.88 -19.38
N LEU A 206 -56.30 69.84 -18.45
CA LEU A 206 -55.59 68.61 -18.08
C LEU A 206 -56.54 67.55 -17.49
N MET A 207 -57.53 67.98 -16.70
CA MET A 207 -58.56 67.10 -16.16
C MET A 207 -59.44 66.51 -17.25
N ILE A 208 -59.84 67.28 -18.26
CA ILE A 208 -60.60 66.77 -19.41
C ILE A 208 -59.78 65.73 -20.20
N GLU A 209 -58.50 65.99 -20.48
CA GLU A 209 -57.61 65.02 -21.16
C GLU A 209 -57.46 63.72 -20.36
N LYS A 210 -57.29 63.82 -19.03
CA LYS A 210 -57.20 62.63 -18.16
C LYS A 210 -58.54 61.93 -17.95
N LEU A 211 -59.67 62.64 -18.03
CA LEU A 211 -61.00 62.02 -18.05
C LEU A 211 -61.22 61.18 -19.30
N GLU A 212 -60.74 61.60 -20.48
CA GLU A 212 -60.81 60.78 -21.70
C GLU A 212 -59.99 59.49 -21.56
N GLU A 213 -58.77 59.57 -21.03
CA GLU A 213 -57.92 58.40 -20.78
C GLU A 213 -58.55 57.44 -19.74
N LEU A 214 -59.16 58.00 -18.69
CA LEU A 214 -59.81 57.23 -17.63
C LEU A 214 -61.10 56.57 -18.14
N VAL A 215 -61.93 57.27 -18.91
CA VAL A 215 -63.12 56.69 -19.57
C VAL A 215 -62.71 55.59 -20.53
N SER A 216 -61.64 55.77 -21.32
CA SER A 216 -61.14 54.74 -22.24
C SER A 216 -60.69 53.47 -21.50
N ARG A 217 -59.90 53.60 -20.44
CA ARG A 217 -59.49 52.45 -19.60
C ARG A 217 -60.67 51.82 -18.86
N GLN A 218 -61.67 52.61 -18.44
CA GLN A 218 -62.87 52.10 -17.80
C GLN A 218 -63.75 51.33 -18.79
N VAL A 219 -63.85 51.79 -20.04
CA VAL A 219 -64.54 51.07 -21.13
C VAL A 219 -63.79 49.79 -21.49
N GLU A 220 -62.46 49.81 -21.50
CA GLU A 220 -61.63 48.61 -21.71
C GLU A 220 -61.73 47.60 -20.53
N ALA A 221 -61.86 48.10 -19.30
CA ALA A 221 -62.14 47.26 -18.12
C ALA A 221 -63.57 46.71 -18.13
N ILE A 222 -64.56 47.47 -18.61
CA ILE A 222 -65.95 47.02 -18.80
C ILE A 222 -66.03 46.01 -19.97
N SER A 223 -65.27 46.19 -21.04
CA SER A 223 -65.23 45.24 -22.17
C SER A 223 -64.50 43.93 -21.81
N ASN A 224 -63.49 43.99 -20.93
CA ASN A 224 -62.84 42.82 -20.33
C ASN A 224 -63.65 42.17 -19.20
N LEU A 225 -64.63 42.88 -18.63
CA LEU A 225 -65.72 42.28 -17.83
C LEU A 225 -66.70 41.57 -18.77
N LYS A 226 -66.29 40.40 -19.26
CA LYS A 226 -67.28 39.39 -19.66
C LYS A 226 -68.15 39.12 -18.44
N ILE A 227 -69.38 39.64 -18.43
CA ILE A 227 -70.44 39.18 -17.51
C ILE A 227 -70.82 37.77 -17.97
N ASP A 228 -69.95 36.82 -17.70
CA ASP A 228 -70.24 35.40 -17.76
C ASP A 228 -70.82 35.02 -16.39
N LYS A 229 -72.11 34.69 -16.38
CA LYS A 229 -72.81 34.01 -15.27
C LYS A 229 -72.98 34.83 -13.98
N ILE A 230 -74.12 35.48 -13.84
CA ILE A 230 -74.74 35.65 -12.52
C ILE A 230 -75.08 34.24 -12.02
N THR A 231 -74.22 33.67 -11.19
CA THR A 231 -74.55 32.48 -10.41
C THR A 231 -75.02 33.00 -9.06
N VAL A 232 -76.33 33.13 -8.88
CA VAL A 232 -76.91 33.34 -7.56
C VAL A 232 -76.56 32.11 -6.73
N TRP A 233 -75.55 32.23 -5.86
CA TRP A 233 -75.38 31.33 -4.74
C TRP A 233 -76.49 31.65 -3.75
N ASP A 234 -77.53 30.83 -3.81
CA ASP A 234 -78.49 30.66 -2.73
C ASP A 234 -77.74 30.20 -1.47
N SER A 235 -77.73 31.03 -0.43
CA SER A 235 -77.47 30.55 0.94
C SER A 235 -78.67 30.95 1.80
N GLY A 236 -79.61 30.03 1.90
CA GLY A 236 -80.85 30.18 2.66
C GLY A 236 -80.65 30.56 4.12
N GLY A 237 -81.59 31.36 4.63
CA GLY A 237 -81.66 31.73 6.04
C GLY A 237 -82.71 32.79 6.36
N ASN A 238 -83.99 32.39 6.35
CA ASN A 238 -85.14 32.95 7.09
C ASN A 238 -85.42 34.47 7.13
N GLY A 239 -86.58 34.87 6.59
CA GLY A 239 -87.42 35.92 7.18
C GLY A 239 -87.53 37.26 6.43
N ASN A 240 -88.49 37.34 5.50
CA ASN A 240 -89.25 38.53 5.09
C ASN A 240 -88.49 39.87 4.90
N GLY A 241 -87.79 40.02 3.78
CA GLY A 241 -87.32 41.31 3.25
C GLY A 241 -86.58 41.13 1.91
N SER A 242 -87.03 41.82 0.86
CA SER A 242 -86.45 41.72 -0.50
C SER A 242 -84.93 41.96 -0.51
N SER A 243 -84.18 41.01 -1.06
CA SER A 243 -82.71 41.05 -1.21
C SER A 243 -82.20 42.24 -2.03
N THR A 244 -83.08 42.98 -2.71
CA THR A 244 -82.73 44.23 -3.39
C THR A 244 -82.57 45.41 -2.41
N SER A 245 -83.29 45.42 -1.29
CA SER A 245 -83.24 46.52 -0.30
C SER A 245 -82.03 46.45 0.62
N ASN A 246 -81.57 45.25 0.99
CA ASN A 246 -80.36 45.06 1.81
C ASN A 246 -79.06 45.31 1.03
N PHE A 247 -79.05 45.18 -0.30
CA PHE A 247 -77.92 45.57 -1.15
C PHE A 247 -77.74 47.10 -1.22
N ILE A 248 -78.85 47.84 -1.39
CA ILE A 248 -78.83 49.31 -1.42
C ILE A 248 -78.44 49.87 -0.05
N ALA A 249 -78.93 49.28 1.04
CA ALA A 249 -78.57 49.68 2.40
C ALA A 249 -77.08 49.42 2.72
N ASN A 250 -76.49 48.31 2.23
CA ASN A 250 -75.06 48.03 2.39
C ASN A 250 -74.16 48.85 1.46
N LEU A 251 -74.64 49.26 0.27
CA LEU A 251 -73.92 50.20 -0.61
C LEU A 251 -73.88 51.61 -0.01
N PHE A 252 -74.94 52.04 0.66
CA PHE A 252 -74.98 53.33 1.38
C PHE A 252 -74.10 53.33 2.63
N LYS A 253 -73.83 52.14 3.22
CA LYS A 253 -72.99 51.96 4.42
C LYS A 253 -71.52 51.69 4.10
N SER A 254 -71.20 51.31 2.86
CA SER A 254 -69.84 51.08 2.35
C SER A 254 -69.21 52.31 1.70
N LEU A 255 -69.94 53.43 1.64
CA LEU A 255 -69.36 54.73 1.35
C LEU A 255 -68.78 55.26 2.68
N PRO A 256 -67.45 55.28 2.87
CA PRO A 256 -66.87 55.97 4.00
C PRO A 256 -67.32 57.43 3.94
N PRO A 257 -67.68 58.04 5.08
CA PRO A 257 -68.13 59.43 5.12
C PRO A 257 -67.07 60.30 4.45
N LEU A 258 -67.47 61.05 3.42
CA LEU A 258 -66.60 61.86 2.56
C LEU A 258 -65.89 63.02 3.28
N GLN A 259 -65.96 63.07 4.61
CA GLN A 259 -65.25 64.03 5.46
C GLN A 259 -63.83 63.56 5.82
N ASP A 260 -63.54 62.25 5.76
CA ASP A 260 -62.19 61.73 6.07
C ASP A 260 -61.23 61.80 4.87
N LEU A 261 -61.75 62.05 3.66
CA LEU A 261 -60.93 62.14 2.45
C LEU A 261 -60.42 63.56 2.16
N SER A 262 -61.11 64.61 2.66
CA SER A 262 -60.67 66.00 2.47
C SER A 262 -59.56 66.41 3.46
N GLU A 263 -59.56 65.87 4.68
CA GLU A 263 -58.55 66.20 5.70
C GLU A 263 -57.21 65.47 5.48
N MET A 264 -57.20 64.29 4.83
CA MET A 264 -55.96 63.55 4.52
C MET A 264 -55.30 63.99 3.20
N ALA A 265 -56.03 64.71 2.33
CA ALA A 265 -55.59 65.13 0.99
C ALA A 265 -55.29 66.63 0.86
N GLY A 266 -55.44 67.43 1.92
CA GLY A 266 -54.98 68.82 1.99
C GLY A 266 -55.62 69.79 0.99
N PHE A 267 -56.80 69.48 0.46
CA PHE A 267 -57.52 70.34 -0.49
C PHE A 267 -58.88 70.76 0.06
N GLU A 268 -59.05 72.08 0.20
CA GLU A 268 -60.27 72.75 0.64
C GLU A 268 -61.32 72.67 -0.48
N LEU A 269 -62.42 71.95 -0.25
CA LEU A 269 -63.53 71.87 -1.20
C LEU A 269 -64.32 73.20 -1.21
N PRO A 270 -64.62 73.78 -2.38
CA PRO A 270 -65.34 75.06 -2.48
C PRO A 270 -66.72 75.05 -1.79
N GLU A 271 -67.10 76.19 -1.21
CA GLU A 271 -68.21 76.37 -0.26
C GLU A 271 -69.64 75.97 -0.72
N TYR A 272 -69.83 75.49 -1.94
CA TYR A 272 -71.13 75.02 -2.44
C TYR A 272 -71.43 73.54 -2.17
N LEU A 273 -70.49 72.78 -1.59
CA LEU A 273 -70.66 71.36 -1.25
C LEU A 273 -71.01 71.09 0.23
N GLY A 274 -71.42 72.13 0.97
CA GLY A 274 -72.23 71.97 2.19
C GLY A 274 -71.46 72.07 3.50
N LYS A 275 -71.57 73.24 4.15
CA LYS A 275 -71.36 73.42 5.59
C LYS A 275 -72.68 73.14 6.32
N VAL A 276 -72.72 72.16 7.21
CA VAL A 276 -73.75 72.07 8.27
C VAL A 276 -73.09 71.95 9.64
N LYS A 277 -72.89 73.14 10.21
CA LYS A 277 -72.95 73.57 11.62
C LYS A 277 -73.24 72.50 12.69
N GLY A 278 -72.33 72.38 13.67
CA GLY A 278 -72.64 71.72 14.95
C GLY A 278 -71.44 71.45 15.87
N GLN A 279 -70.86 72.52 16.44
CA GLN A 279 -69.84 72.53 17.51
C GLN A 279 -70.04 71.47 18.61
N ASN A 280 -68.94 70.88 19.13
CA ASN A 280 -68.29 71.39 20.34
C ASN A 280 -66.91 70.77 20.56
N ILE A 281 -65.97 71.68 20.79
CA ILE A 281 -64.59 71.51 21.26
C ILE A 281 -64.55 70.92 22.68
N ASN A 282 -63.57 70.06 22.96
CA ASN A 282 -62.75 70.10 24.17
C ASN A 282 -61.69 68.98 24.21
N GLY A 283 -60.44 69.39 24.47
CA GLY A 283 -59.58 68.69 25.43
C GLY A 283 -58.68 67.57 24.90
N SER A 284 -57.48 67.98 24.51
CA SER A 284 -56.19 67.30 24.71
C SER A 284 -56.18 66.04 25.60
N ALA A 285 -55.63 64.93 25.10
CA ALA A 285 -54.55 64.17 25.75
C ALA A 285 -54.16 62.91 24.95
N ASP A 286 -52.88 62.57 25.07
CA ASP A 286 -52.25 61.25 24.94
C ASP A 286 -51.86 60.69 23.56
N ALA A 287 -50.54 60.67 23.33
CA ALA A 287 -49.70 59.46 23.42
C ALA A 287 -48.60 59.46 22.34
N ALA A 288 -47.45 60.05 22.65
CA ALA A 288 -46.19 59.79 21.94
C ALA A 288 -45.29 58.94 22.84
N THR A 289 -45.21 57.65 22.52
CA THR A 289 -44.25 56.69 23.05
C THR A 289 -43.05 56.57 22.12
N ALA A 290 -41.91 56.26 22.75
CA ALA A 290 -40.69 55.67 22.21
C ALA A 290 -39.70 56.60 21.50
N ASP A 291 -38.47 56.70 22.03
CA ASP A 291 -37.32 56.04 21.41
C ASP A 291 -36.06 56.15 22.31
N SER A 292 -35.11 55.23 22.07
CA SER A 292 -33.69 55.18 22.44
C SER A 292 -33.27 54.28 23.61
N GLY A 293 -33.25 52.97 23.33
CA GLY A 293 -32.49 51.98 24.08
C GLY A 293 -31.31 51.42 23.27
N THR A 294 -30.10 51.80 23.70
CA THR A 294 -28.79 51.13 23.53
C THR A 294 -28.06 51.22 22.18
N PRO A 295 -26.74 51.54 22.22
CA PRO A 295 -25.76 50.45 22.37
C PRO A 295 -24.76 50.71 23.50
N THR A 296 -24.36 49.68 24.24
CA THR A 296 -23.20 49.76 25.15
C THR A 296 -22.20 48.67 24.81
N VAL A 297 -21.04 49.15 24.35
CA VAL A 297 -19.77 48.43 24.19
C VAL A 297 -19.12 48.31 25.57
N LEU A 298 -18.62 47.12 25.92
CA LEU A 298 -17.67 46.87 27.01
C LEU A 298 -16.34 46.44 26.37
N PRO A 299 -15.16 46.85 26.89
CA PRO A 299 -14.48 46.05 27.92
C PRO A 299 -13.55 46.91 28.83
N PRO A 300 -12.57 46.33 29.57
CA PRO A 300 -12.61 45.26 30.57
C PRO A 300 -12.08 45.79 31.93
N GLN A 301 -11.99 44.94 32.98
CA GLN A 301 -10.84 44.80 33.92
C GLN A 301 -11.25 44.07 35.21
N GLY A 302 -10.45 43.07 35.62
CA GLY A 302 -9.97 43.03 37.00
C GLY A 302 -10.46 41.93 37.97
N LYS A 303 -9.76 40.78 37.91
CA LYS A 303 -8.97 40.21 39.04
C LYS A 303 -9.63 39.31 40.12
N LYS A 304 -8.84 38.26 40.45
CA LYS A 304 -8.80 37.38 41.66
C LYS A 304 -9.83 36.24 41.69
N ALA A 305 -9.60 35.10 42.35
CA ALA A 305 -8.45 34.32 42.81
C ALA A 305 -9.07 33.06 43.46
N GLY A 306 -8.42 31.89 43.37
CA GLY A 306 -8.72 30.75 44.26
C GLY A 306 -8.80 29.38 43.58
N PRO A 307 -7.92 28.41 43.92
CA PRO A 307 -7.99 27.02 43.49
C PRO A 307 -8.65 26.14 44.56
N GLN A 308 -9.33 25.05 44.16
CA GLN A 308 -9.59 23.79 44.92
C GLN A 308 -10.46 22.89 44.03
N SER A 309 -9.93 21.79 43.48
CA SER A 309 -9.92 20.44 44.06
C SER A 309 -11.31 19.82 44.26
N HIS A 310 -11.71 18.94 43.35
CA HIS A 310 -12.11 17.56 43.63
C HIS A 310 -12.05 16.72 42.35
#